data_AF-B3U1U4-F1
#
_entry.id   AF-B3U1U4-F1
#
_cell.length_a   1.000
_cell.length_b   1.000
_cell.length_c   1.000
_cell.angle_alpha   90.00
_cell.angle_beta   90.00
_cell.angle_gamma   90.00
#
_symmetry.space_group_name_H-M   'P 1'
#
loop_
_entity.id
_entity.type
_entity.pdbx_description
1 polymer ?
#
loop_
_entity_poly.entity_id
_entity_poly.type
_entity_poly.pdbx_seq_one_letter_code
_entity_poly.pdbx_strand_id
1 'polypeptide(L)'
;DVKRGEVAAEQVLKLDPGNPAAYVVLSNIYARAGRWVDVARIRKLMVERGIKKEPGCSSIEIGNQVHTFLIGDNSHPMKEAIYARLKLLNTQLEACGYVPDTSSVLHDLDEETKETLLGYHSEKLAISFGLLSTSSGTPLRIV
;
A
#
# COMPACT_ATOMS: atom_id res chain seq x y z
N ASP A 1 18.81 -8.30 10.54
CA ASP A 1 19.23 -9.22 9.45
C ASP A 1 18.23 -10.36 9.31
N VAL A 2 18.31 -11.12 8.21
CA VAL A 2 17.32 -12.17 7.88
C VAL A 2 17.18 -13.21 8.98
N LYS A 3 18.29 -13.66 9.57
CA LYS A 3 18.28 -14.71 10.59
C LYS A 3 17.54 -14.28 11.86
N ARG A 4 17.77 -13.05 12.34
CA ARG A 4 17.00 -12.51 13.49
C ARG A 4 15.51 -12.39 13.17
N GLY A 5 15.19 -11.99 11.94
CA GLY A 5 13.82 -11.91 11.44
C GLY A 5 13.09 -13.24 11.42
N GLU A 6 13.76 -14.29 10.93
CA GLU A 6 13.25 -15.66 10.94
C GLU A 6 12.98 -16.15 12.36
N VAL A 7 13.92 -15.96 13.28
CA VAL A 7 13.77 -16.36 14.69
C VAL A 7 12.58 -15.62 15.32
N ALA A 8 12.46 -14.31 15.13
CA ALA A 8 11.35 -13.53 15.68
C ALA A 8 10.00 -13.99 15.13
N ALA A 9 9.88 -14.15 13.81
CA ALA A 9 8.66 -14.63 13.16
C ALA A 9 8.28 -16.05 13.63
N GLU A 10 9.26 -16.94 13.81
CA GLU A 10 9.04 -18.29 14.30
C GLU A 10 8.47 -18.28 15.73
N GLN A 11 8.97 -17.42 16.62
CA GLN A 11 8.41 -17.32 17.98
C GLN A 11 6.96 -16.82 17.97
N VAL A 12 6.64 -15.82 17.14
CA VAL A 12 5.26 -15.34 17.00
C VAL A 12 4.35 -16.45 16.45
N LEU A 13 4.79 -17.16 15.40
CA LEU A 13 4.01 -18.21 14.77
C LEU A 13 3.86 -19.49 15.62
N LYS A 14 4.75 -19.70 16.60
CA LYS A 14 4.58 -20.75 17.62
C LYS A 14 3.44 -20.44 18.59
N LEU A 15 3.26 -19.16 18.93
CA LEU A 15 2.22 -18.70 19.83
C LEU A 15 0.88 -18.50 19.11
N ASP A 16 0.93 -17.93 17.91
CA ASP A 16 -0.21 -17.65 17.06
C ASP A 16 0.10 -18.07 15.60
N PRO A 17 -0.17 -19.33 15.23
CA PRO A 17 0.07 -19.85 13.88
C PRO A 17 -0.78 -19.17 12.79
N GLY A 18 -1.83 -18.44 13.17
CA GLY A 18 -2.72 -17.72 12.26
C GLY A 18 -2.31 -16.27 12.02
N ASN A 19 -1.25 -15.78 12.67
CA ASN A 19 -0.91 -14.37 12.68
C ASN A 19 -0.51 -13.82 11.29
N PRO A 20 -1.36 -13.04 10.60
CA PRO A 20 -1.05 -12.57 9.24
C PRO A 20 0.15 -11.61 9.20
N ALA A 21 0.35 -10.81 10.25
CA ALA A 21 1.44 -9.85 10.31
C ALA A 21 2.81 -10.53 10.35
N ALA A 22 2.94 -11.64 11.09
CA ALA A 22 4.19 -12.41 11.13
C ALA A 22 4.58 -12.95 9.75
N TYR A 23 3.62 -13.48 8.98
CA TYR A 23 3.87 -13.94 7.61
C TYR A 23 4.25 -12.80 6.68
N VAL A 24 3.51 -11.68 6.72
CA VAL A 24 3.79 -10.51 5.87
C VAL A 24 5.17 -9.94 6.16
N VAL A 25 5.53 -9.74 7.44
CA VAL A 25 6.84 -9.20 7.83
C VAL A 25 7.97 -10.15 7.43
N LEU A 26 7.80 -11.47 7.61
CA LEU A 26 8.79 -12.45 7.18
C LEU A 26 8.97 -12.47 5.66
N SER A 27 7.88 -12.42 4.91
CA SER A 27 7.91 -12.27 3.44
C SER A 27 8.66 -11.00 3.02
N ASN A 28 8.41 -9.88 3.70
CA ASN A 28 9.08 -8.60 3.42
C ASN A 28 10.58 -8.65 3.71
N ILE A 29 10.99 -9.33 4.77
CA ILE A 29 12.41 -9.57 5.09
C ILE A 29 13.09 -10.36 3.97
N TYR A 30 12.43 -11.39 3.44
CA TYR A 30 12.94 -12.16 2.30
C TYR A 30 13.01 -11.35 1.01
N ALA A 31 11.98 -10.56 0.71
CA ALA A 31 11.96 -9.68 -0.46
C ALA A 31 13.12 -8.67 -0.44
N ARG A 32 13.37 -8.02 0.71
CA ARG A 32 14.51 -7.10 0.89
C ARG A 32 15.87 -7.77 0.73
N ALA A 33 15.95 -9.09 0.92
CA ALA A 33 17.17 -9.87 0.72
C ALA A 33 17.25 -10.51 -0.69
N GLY A 34 16.32 -10.22 -1.60
CA GLY A 34 16.25 -10.83 -2.93
C GLY A 34 15.89 -12.32 -2.93
N ARG A 35 15.40 -12.86 -1.81
CA ARG A 35 15.06 -14.28 -1.64
C ARG A 35 13.64 -14.56 -2.16
N TRP A 36 13.41 -14.40 -3.46
CA TRP A 36 12.07 -14.50 -4.07
C TRP A 36 11.42 -15.88 -3.95
N VAL A 37 12.22 -16.95 -3.96
CA VAL A 37 11.72 -18.32 -3.72
C VAL A 37 11.10 -18.44 -2.32
N ASP A 38 11.71 -17.80 -1.32
CA ASP A 38 11.15 -17.80 0.04
C ASP A 38 9.90 -16.92 0.16
N VAL A 39 9.86 -15.78 -0.55
CA VAL A 39 8.65 -14.96 -0.66
C VAL A 39 7.49 -15.79 -1.22
N ALA A 40 7.72 -16.51 -2.31
CA ALA A 40 6.72 -17.38 -2.93
C ALA A 40 6.27 -18.50 -1.97
N ARG A 41 7.21 -19.11 -1.24
CA ARG A 41 6.92 -20.14 -0.22
C ARG A 41 6.02 -19.59 0.89
N ILE A 42 6.31 -18.40 1.42
CA ILE A 42 5.49 -17.78 2.46
C ILE A 42 4.09 -17.44 1.94
N ARG A 43 3.98 -16.88 0.72
CA ARG A 43 2.67 -16.59 0.10
C ARG A 43 1.84 -17.86 -0.11
N LYS A 44 2.46 -18.94 -0.60
CA LYS A 44 1.80 -20.24 -0.75
C LYS A 44 1.29 -20.76 0.60
N LEU A 45 2.12 -20.68 1.65
CA LEU A 45 1.75 -21.11 2.98
C LEU A 45 0.57 -20.31 3.56
N MET A 46 0.52 -19.00 3.32
CA MET A 46 -0.62 -18.16 3.72
C MET A 46 -1.91 -18.62 3.01
N VAL A 47 -1.85 -18.88 1.70
CA VAL A 47 -3.01 -19.37 0.93
C VAL A 47 -3.49 -20.72 1.43
N GLU A 48 -2.57 -21.69 1.60
CA GLU A 48 -2.89 -23.03 2.10
C GLU A 48 -3.53 -23.02 3.49
N ARG A 49 -3.16 -22.04 4.33
CA ARG A 49 -3.70 -21.87 5.68
C ARG A 49 -4.91 -20.93 5.75
N GLY A 50 -5.35 -20.38 4.62
CA GLY A 50 -6.45 -19.41 4.58
C GLY A 50 -6.14 -18.07 5.26
N ILE A 51 -4.86 -17.74 5.45
CA ILE A 51 -4.40 -16.52 6.12
C ILE A 51 -4.50 -15.37 5.13
N LYS A 52 -5.34 -14.39 5.46
CA LYS A 52 -5.51 -13.17 4.69
C LYS A 52 -4.93 -11.99 5.45
N LYS A 53 -4.21 -11.12 4.75
CA LYS A 53 -3.87 -9.80 5.28
C LYS A 53 -5.05 -8.87 5.00
N GLU A 54 -5.40 -8.04 5.97
CA GLU A 54 -6.26 -6.89 5.71
C GLU A 54 -5.47 -5.89 4.85
N PRO A 55 -6.05 -5.40 3.74
CA PRO A 55 -5.43 -4.30 2.99
C PRO A 55 -5.40 -3.04 3.86
N GLY A 56 -4.32 -2.27 3.73
CA GLY A 56 -4.29 -0.93 4.29
C GLY A 56 -5.30 -0.05 3.56
N CYS A 57 -5.98 0.81 4.31
CA CYS A 57 -6.85 1.83 3.78
C CYS A 57 -6.41 3.20 4.31
N SER A 58 -6.90 4.25 3.66
CA SER A 58 -6.74 5.62 4.13
C SER A 58 -8.10 6.30 4.12
N SER A 59 -8.37 7.11 5.14
CA SER A 59 -9.65 7.78 5.29
C SER A 59 -9.50 9.29 5.40
N ILE A 60 -10.49 10.02 4.87
CA ILE A 60 -10.60 11.48 4.95
C ILE A 60 -12.03 11.86 5.30
N GLU A 61 -12.20 12.89 6.11
CA GLU A 61 -13.52 13.43 6.48
C GLU A 61 -13.78 14.74 5.74
N ILE A 62 -14.88 14.79 4.99
CA ILE A 62 -15.32 16.00 4.26
C ILE A 62 -16.83 16.11 4.41
N GLY A 63 -17.33 17.31 4.74
CA GLY A 63 -18.76 17.54 4.85
C GLY A 63 -19.46 16.63 5.87
N ASN A 64 -18.78 16.28 6.97
CA ASN A 64 -19.25 15.37 8.02
C ASN A 64 -19.52 13.93 7.51
N GLN A 65 -18.84 13.54 6.42
CA GLN A 65 -18.83 12.19 5.88
C GLN A 65 -17.40 11.66 5.82
N VAL A 66 -17.20 10.42 6.26
CA VAL A 66 -15.92 9.71 6.14
C VAL A 66 -15.88 8.97 4.81
N HIS A 67 -14.84 9.24 4.03
CA HIS A 67 -14.53 8.56 2.78
C HIS A 67 -13.29 7.72 2.98
N THR A 68 -13.41 6.42 2.74
CA THR A 68 -12.32 5.45 2.89
C THR A 68 -11.89 4.96 1.52
N PHE A 69 -10.59 4.91 1.30
CA PHE A 69 -9.98 4.48 0.06
C PHE A 69 -9.09 3.26 0.33
N LEU A 70 -9.13 2.31 -0.59
CA LEU A 70 -8.20 1.18 -0.67
C LEU A 70 -7.33 1.33 -1.93
N ILE A 71 -6.19 0.64 -1.97
CA ILE A 71 -5.42 0.56 -3.21
C ILE A 71 -6.27 -0.09 -4.32
N GLY A 72 -6.37 0.58 -5.47
CA GLY A 72 -7.21 0.12 -6.59
C GLY A 72 -8.72 0.19 -6.31
N ASP A 73 -9.15 0.97 -5.30
CA ASP A 73 -10.57 1.14 -5.00
C ASP A 73 -11.31 1.81 -6.16
N ASN A 74 -12.46 1.24 -6.49
CA ASN A 74 -13.36 1.68 -7.56
C ASN A 74 -14.83 1.80 -7.06
N SER A 75 -15.04 1.77 -5.75
CA SER A 75 -16.36 1.85 -5.12
C SER A 75 -16.86 3.29 -4.98
N HIS A 76 -15.96 4.28 -4.93
CA HIS A 76 -16.33 5.66 -4.72
C HIS A 76 -17.10 6.24 -5.93
N PRO A 77 -18.23 6.96 -5.73
CA PRO A 77 -19.03 7.53 -6.82
C PRO A 77 -18.28 8.52 -7.72
N MET A 78 -17.24 9.16 -7.19
CA MET A 78 -16.40 10.13 -7.91
C MET A 78 -15.08 9.53 -8.41
N LYS A 79 -14.94 8.20 -8.49
CA LYS A 79 -13.65 7.55 -8.82
C LYS A 79 -13.01 8.13 -10.08
N GLU A 80 -13.74 8.34 -11.16
CA GLU A 80 -13.18 8.83 -12.42
C GLU A 80 -12.51 10.20 -12.24
N ALA A 81 -13.16 11.11 -11.50
CA ALA A 81 -12.62 12.42 -11.19
C ALA A 81 -11.39 12.33 -10.27
N ILE A 82 -11.43 11.46 -9.25
CA ILE A 82 -10.34 11.26 -8.29
C ILE A 82 -9.10 10.71 -9.01
N TYR A 83 -9.25 9.69 -9.84
CA TYR A 83 -8.14 9.11 -10.60
C TYR A 83 -7.59 10.08 -11.66
N ALA A 84 -8.46 10.84 -12.33
CA ALA A 84 -8.03 11.86 -13.29
C ALA A 84 -7.24 12.99 -12.61
N ARG A 85 -7.71 13.47 -11.44
CA ARG A 85 -7.01 14.47 -10.65
C ARG A 85 -5.67 13.96 -10.13
N LEU A 86 -5.61 12.70 -9.67
CA LEU A 86 -4.38 12.08 -9.22
C LEU A 86 -3.37 11.91 -10.36
N LYS A 87 -3.82 11.49 -11.54
CA LYS A 87 -2.97 11.42 -12.73
C LYS A 87 -2.35 12.79 -13.07
N LEU A 88 -3.17 13.85 -13.05
CA LEU A 88 -2.69 15.21 -13.26
C LEU A 88 -1.64 15.63 -12.21
N LEU A 89 -1.87 15.33 -10.93
CA LEU A 89 -0.92 15.62 -9.86
C LEU A 89 0.40 14.88 -10.03
N ASN A 90 0.37 13.59 -10.41
CA ASN A 90 1.58 12.80 -10.66
C ASN A 90 2.40 13.42 -11.81
N THR A 91 1.76 13.77 -12.94
CA THR A 91 2.44 14.46 -14.05
C THR A 91 3.04 15.81 -13.64
N GLN A 92 2.36 16.56 -12.78
CA GLN A 92 2.89 17.84 -12.27
C GLN A 92 4.10 17.63 -11.35
N LEU A 93 4.05 16.62 -10.47
CA LEU A 93 5.17 16.27 -9.59
C LEU A 93 6.39 15.83 -10.39
N GLU A 94 6.20 14.97 -11.39
CA GLU A 94 7.25 14.55 -12.33
C GLU A 94 7.89 15.74 -13.05
N ALA A 95 7.08 16.68 -13.54
CA ALA A 95 7.57 17.91 -14.18
C ALA A 95 8.38 18.80 -13.21
N CYS A 96 8.13 18.70 -11.91
CA CYS A 96 8.92 19.36 -10.86
C CYS A 96 10.16 18.55 -10.42
N GLY A 97 10.43 17.39 -11.04
CA GLY A 97 11.59 16.55 -10.74
C GLY A 97 11.39 15.57 -9.58
N TYR A 98 10.15 15.32 -9.15
CA TYR A 98 9.86 14.27 -8.18
C TYR A 98 10.16 12.89 -8.78
N VAL A 99 10.88 12.06 -8.02
CA VAL A 99 11.17 10.66 -8.36
C VAL A 99 10.56 9.77 -7.26
N PRO A 100 9.64 8.84 -7.60
CA PRO A 100 9.07 7.93 -6.62
C PRO A 100 10.12 7.02 -5.97
N ASP A 101 10.03 6.81 -4.65
CA ASP A 101 10.84 5.80 -3.95
C ASP A 101 10.20 4.41 -4.05
N THR A 102 10.65 3.65 -5.04
CA THR A 102 10.21 2.27 -5.33
C THR A 102 10.81 1.22 -4.41
N SER A 103 11.78 1.57 -3.55
CA SER A 103 12.46 0.62 -2.65
C SER A 103 11.50 0.00 -1.62
N SER A 104 10.37 0.66 -1.39
CA SER A 104 9.28 0.21 -0.54
C SER A 104 8.36 -0.83 -1.19
N VAL A 105 8.41 -1.01 -2.51
CA VAL A 105 7.61 -2.00 -3.25
C VAL A 105 8.33 -3.34 -3.25
N LEU A 106 8.01 -4.17 -2.26
CA LEU A 106 8.62 -5.49 -2.02
C LEU A 106 8.03 -6.60 -2.90
N HIS A 107 7.90 -6.30 -4.18
CA HIS A 107 7.43 -7.22 -5.21
C HIS A 107 8.44 -7.31 -6.35
N ASP A 108 8.59 -8.51 -6.90
CA ASP A 108 9.42 -8.75 -8.08
C ASP A 108 8.67 -8.27 -9.33
N LEU A 109 8.76 -6.97 -9.57
CA LEU A 109 8.11 -6.23 -10.65
C LEU A 109 9.15 -5.31 -11.29
N ASP A 110 8.92 -4.96 -12.55
CA ASP A 110 9.68 -3.90 -13.22
C ASP A 110 9.41 -2.53 -12.57
N GLU A 111 10.31 -1.59 -12.84
CA GLU A 111 10.32 -0.29 -12.17
C GLU A 111 9.10 0.56 -12.51
N GLU A 112 8.66 0.55 -13.77
CA GLU A 112 7.47 1.26 -14.25
C GLU A 112 6.20 0.77 -13.53
N THR A 113 6.09 -0.54 -13.34
CA THR A 113 4.99 -1.14 -12.58
C THR A 113 5.02 -0.74 -11.11
N LYS A 114 6.21 -0.68 -10.48
CA LYS A 114 6.34 -0.23 -9.08
C LYS A 114 5.94 1.23 -8.91
N GLU A 115 6.38 2.10 -9.82
CA GLU A 115 6.01 3.52 -9.84
C GLU A 115 4.50 3.69 -10.01
N THR A 116 3.90 2.92 -10.92
CA THR A 116 2.45 2.91 -11.14
C THR A 116 1.72 2.51 -9.87
N LEU A 117 2.12 1.42 -9.20
CA LEU A 117 1.52 0.98 -7.94
C LEU A 117 1.62 2.08 -6.86
N LEU A 118 2.79 2.69 -6.70
CA LEU A 118 3.01 3.81 -5.80
C LEU A 118 2.17 5.04 -6.15
N GLY A 119 1.88 5.24 -7.44
CA GLY A 119 1.07 6.32 -7.98
C GLY A 119 -0.38 6.31 -7.50
N TYR A 120 -0.92 5.14 -7.12
CA TYR A 120 -2.35 4.93 -6.81
C TYR A 120 -2.62 4.40 -5.39
N HIS A 121 -1.74 4.73 -4.45
CA HIS A 121 -1.95 4.44 -3.03
C HIS A 121 -3.21 5.09 -2.46
N SER A 122 -3.81 4.46 -1.44
CA SER A 122 -5.04 4.96 -0.79
C SER A 122 -4.88 6.36 -0.23
N GLU A 123 -3.70 6.71 0.28
CA GLU A 123 -3.40 8.05 0.79
C GLU A 123 -3.49 9.10 -0.34
N LYS A 124 -2.96 8.77 -1.52
CA LYS A 124 -2.98 9.66 -2.69
C LYS A 124 -4.38 9.81 -3.27
N LEU A 125 -5.18 8.75 -3.24
CA LEU A 125 -6.60 8.81 -3.60
C LEU A 125 -7.37 9.72 -2.64
N ALA A 126 -7.13 9.60 -1.33
CA ALA A 126 -7.76 10.43 -0.32
C ALA A 126 -7.36 11.92 -0.45
N ILE A 127 -6.08 12.21 -0.71
CA ILE A 127 -5.60 13.57 -1.00
C ILE A 127 -6.26 14.12 -2.27
N SER A 128 -6.30 13.33 -3.34
CA SER A 128 -6.91 13.74 -4.61
C SER A 128 -8.39 14.09 -4.44
N PHE A 129 -9.14 13.26 -3.70
CA PHE A 129 -10.52 13.54 -3.32
C PHE A 129 -10.63 14.82 -2.47
N GLY A 130 -9.78 14.98 -1.46
CA GLY A 130 -9.73 16.18 -0.62
C GLY A 130 -9.54 17.47 -1.43
N LEU A 131 -8.65 17.44 -2.42
CA LEU A 131 -8.38 18.58 -3.31
C LEU A 131 -9.52 18.87 -4.29
N LEU A 132 -10.35 17.89 -4.63
CA LEU A 132 -11.53 18.09 -5.47
C LEU A 132 -12.73 18.63 -4.69
N SER A 133 -12.82 18.26 -3.41
CA SER A 133 -14.03 18.44 -2.60
C SER A 133 -13.93 19.60 -1.61
N THR A 134 -12.80 20.30 -1.54
CA THR A 134 -12.56 21.42 -0.60
C THR A 134 -12.03 22.66 -1.31
N SER A 135 -12.21 23.82 -0.68
CA SER A 135 -11.66 25.08 -1.17
C SER A 135 -10.15 25.18 -0.88
N SER A 136 -9.45 25.97 -1.70
CA SER A 136 -8.03 26.25 -1.49
C SER A 136 -7.77 26.80 -0.07
N GLY A 137 -6.71 26.30 0.57
CA GLY A 137 -6.37 26.65 1.95
C GLY A 137 -7.09 25.82 3.03
N THR A 138 -8.02 24.94 2.65
CA THR A 138 -8.65 24.01 3.60
C THR A 138 -7.64 22.96 4.08
N PRO A 139 -7.44 22.80 5.40
CA PRO A 139 -6.61 21.71 5.92
C PRO A 139 -7.24 20.35 5.62
N LEU A 140 -6.44 19.43 5.08
CA LEU A 140 -6.84 18.04 4.85
C LEU A 140 -6.19 17.14 5.91
N ARG A 141 -6.99 16.25 6.51
CA ARG A 141 -6.49 15.23 7.43
C ARG A 141 -6.74 13.85 6.84
N ILE A 142 -5.64 13.13 6.60
CA ILE A 142 -5.65 11.73 6.17
C ILE A 142 -5.26 10.86 7.35
N VAL A 143 -5.99 9.76 7.57
CA VAL A 143 -5.72 8.74 8.59
C VAL A 143 -5.43 7.41 7.92
#